data_AF-A0A7S4QBF7-F1
#
_entry.id   AF-A0A7S4QBF7-F1
#
_cell.length_a   1.000
_cell.length_b   1.000
_cell.length_c   1.000
_cell.angle_alpha   90.00
_cell.angle_beta   90.00
_cell.angle_gamma   90.00
#
_symmetry.space_group_name_H-M   'P 1'
#
loop_
_entity.id
_entity.type
_entity.pdbx_description
1 polymer ?
#
loop_
_entity_poly.entity_id
_entity_poly.type
_entity_poly.pdbx_seq_one_letter_code
_entity_poly.pdbx_strand_id
1 'polypeptide(L)'
;RAEASASTPCQGVMGAPARLAAALALFMAAAEARVGTRGIFSVYTETLRQRECTCNCCIREPRRPNEVIGNAKYKCAMPPQNDRRFRTSGCTSTCTVVNDPIFESSATVETNRFCFYHCQPTSGGATSPEAAALASQQQTALLNGGSLVNSECVSMGPDMIDQAISHDHNGRDALAPLDR
;
A
#
# COMPACT_ATOMS: atom_id res chain seq x y z
N ARG A 1 36.49 10.80 -11.46
CA ARG A 1 36.14 12.24 -11.52
C ARG A 1 35.84 12.65 -10.08
N ALA A 2 36.69 13.49 -9.51
CA ALA A 2 36.69 13.91 -8.11
C ALA A 2 35.80 15.14 -7.93
N GLU A 3 35.09 15.26 -6.80
CA GLU A 3 34.41 16.47 -6.31
C GLU A 3 33.77 16.14 -4.95
N ALA A 4 33.71 16.97 -3.91
CA ALA A 4 34.55 18.01 -3.35
C ALA A 4 33.95 18.25 -1.95
N SER A 5 34.75 18.09 -0.90
CA SER A 5 34.34 18.28 0.49
C SER A 5 34.35 19.76 0.86
N ALA A 6 33.18 20.35 1.13
CA ALA A 6 33.05 21.72 1.61
C ALA A 6 32.99 21.75 3.14
N SER A 7 34.06 22.25 3.74
CA SER A 7 34.15 22.68 5.14
C SER A 7 33.51 24.07 5.28
N THR A 8 32.85 24.35 6.41
CA THR A 8 32.33 25.69 6.73
C THR A 8 32.61 26.00 8.20
N PRO A 9 32.99 27.25 8.52
CA PRO A 9 33.92 27.52 9.61
C PRO A 9 33.25 27.85 10.95
N CYS A 10 34.05 27.63 12.00
CA CYS A 10 33.86 28.14 13.34
C CYS A 10 33.95 29.68 13.38
N GLN A 11 32.92 30.33 13.91
CA GLN A 11 32.97 31.68 14.50
C GLN A 11 32.10 31.60 15.76
N GLY A 12 32.47 32.08 16.94
CA GLY A 12 33.40 33.13 17.30
C GLY A 12 32.73 33.81 18.51
N VAL A 13 33.07 33.35 19.71
CA VAL A 13 32.56 33.88 20.98
C VAL A 13 33.35 35.14 21.33
N MET A 14 32.68 36.21 21.76
CA MET A 14 33.10 37.06 22.90
C MET A 14 32.16 38.26 23.10
N GLY A 15 31.69 38.44 24.34
CA GLY A 15 31.49 39.78 24.92
C GLY A 15 30.12 40.09 25.55
N ALA A 16 30.09 40.07 26.89
CA ALA A 16 29.57 41.12 27.80
C ALA A 16 28.53 40.65 28.86
N PRO A 17 28.90 40.66 30.15
CA PRO A 17 28.04 40.27 31.27
C PRO A 17 27.36 41.50 31.89
N ALA A 18 26.16 41.87 31.45
CA ALA A 18 25.43 42.97 32.09
C ALA A 18 23.90 42.95 31.87
N ARG A 19 23.25 41.77 31.78
CA ARG A 19 21.78 41.68 31.70
C ARG A 19 21.23 40.45 32.43
N LEU A 20 21.70 40.21 33.65
CA LEU A 20 21.32 39.02 34.44
C LEU A 20 20.03 39.17 35.26
N ALA A 21 19.41 40.36 35.31
CA ALA A 21 18.17 40.58 36.08
C ALA A 21 16.90 40.73 35.22
N ALA A 22 17.01 41.07 33.94
CA ALA A 22 15.85 41.22 33.04
C ALA A 22 15.57 39.98 32.18
N ALA A 23 16.51 39.03 32.10
CA ALA A 23 16.35 37.81 31.32
C ALA A 23 15.46 36.75 32.02
N LEU A 24 15.36 36.76 33.36
CA LEU A 24 14.58 35.75 34.08
C LEU A 24 13.06 35.90 33.93
N ALA A 25 12.56 37.11 33.64
CA ALA A 25 11.13 37.35 33.44
C ALA A 25 10.63 37.03 32.01
N LEU A 26 11.54 37.00 31.02
CA LEU A 26 11.21 36.64 29.63
C LEU A 26 11.28 35.13 29.33
N PHE A 27 11.93 34.34 30.19
CA PHE A 27 11.91 32.88 30.06
C PHE A 27 10.65 32.21 30.66
N MET A 28 9.91 32.89 31.54
CA MET A 28 8.67 32.34 32.11
C MET A 28 7.42 32.65 31.26
N ALA A 29 7.46 33.64 30.37
CA ALA A 29 6.37 33.95 29.44
C ALA A 29 6.43 33.17 28.10
N ALA A 30 7.54 32.48 27.83
CA ALA A 30 7.69 31.63 26.64
C ALA A 30 7.41 30.14 26.93
N ALA A 31 7.09 29.80 28.18
CA ALA A 31 6.77 28.43 28.60
C ALA A 31 5.27 28.12 28.57
N GLU A 32 4.42 29.09 28.23
CA GLU A 32 2.99 28.88 28.06
C GLU A 32 2.66 28.53 26.60
N ALA A 33 1.98 27.39 26.45
CA ALA A 33 1.13 27.07 25.31
C ALA A 33 1.79 26.67 23.98
N ARG A 34 2.74 25.73 24.02
CA ARG A 34 2.77 24.67 22.98
C ARG A 34 2.74 23.27 23.57
N VAL A 35 2.04 23.10 24.70
CA VAL A 35 1.41 21.82 24.98
C VAL A 35 0.22 21.74 24.04
N GLY A 36 0.50 21.46 22.76
CA GLY A 36 -0.53 21.03 21.83
C GLY A 36 -1.11 19.77 22.46
N THR A 37 -2.30 19.92 23.05
CA THR A 37 -3.08 18.83 23.59
C THR A 37 -3.28 17.86 22.44
N ARG A 38 -2.41 16.85 22.34
CA ARG A 38 -2.71 15.60 21.67
C ARG A 38 -3.79 14.97 22.52
N GLY A 39 -5.01 15.48 22.35
CA GLY A 39 -6.19 14.96 23.02
C GLY A 39 -6.30 13.48 22.69
N ILE A 40 -6.99 12.74 23.54
CA ILE A 40 -7.34 11.32 23.39
C ILE A 40 -7.90 10.95 21.99
N PHE A 41 -8.33 11.93 21.20
CA PHE A 41 -8.72 11.78 19.79
C PHE A 41 -7.56 11.69 18.78
N SER A 42 -6.31 11.97 19.18
CA SER A 42 -5.13 11.97 18.30
C SER A 42 -4.89 10.61 17.64
N VAL A 43 -5.09 9.52 18.39
CA VAL A 43 -4.87 8.15 17.87
C VAL A 43 -5.91 7.79 16.82
N TYR A 44 -7.17 8.16 17.03
CA TYR A 44 -8.25 7.97 16.04
C TYR A 44 -8.03 8.78 14.75
N THR A 45 -7.40 9.96 14.85
CA THR A 45 -7.11 10.76 13.65
C THR A 45 -5.93 10.25 12.84
N GLU A 46 -5.05 9.41 13.41
CA GLU A 46 -3.88 8.90 12.69
C GLU A 46 -4.25 7.78 11.71
N THR A 47 -5.18 6.90 12.08
CA THR A 47 -5.77 5.91 11.15
C THR A 47 -6.52 6.60 10.00
N LEU A 48 -7.20 7.72 10.24
CA LEU A 48 -7.91 8.45 9.18
C LEU A 48 -7.01 9.21 8.18
N ARG A 49 -5.69 9.29 8.41
CA ARG A 49 -4.77 9.96 7.48
C ARG A 49 -4.31 9.07 6.35
N GLN A 50 -4.36 7.75 6.55
CA GLN A 50 -4.01 6.80 5.50
C GLN A 50 -5.16 6.69 4.51
N ARG A 51 -4.82 6.38 3.25
CA ARG A 51 -5.82 6.19 2.21
C ARG A 51 -6.49 4.83 2.37
N GLU A 52 -7.76 4.76 2.01
CA GLU A 52 -8.49 3.51 1.89
C GLU A 52 -7.82 2.60 0.85
N CYS A 53 -7.78 1.30 1.14
CA CYS A 53 -7.27 0.30 0.24
C CYS A 53 -8.18 0.15 -0.99
N THR A 54 -7.61 0.17 -2.20
CA THR A 54 -8.36 -0.01 -3.45
C THR A 54 -7.63 -0.95 -4.41
N CYS A 55 -8.36 -1.74 -5.20
CA CYS A 55 -7.77 -2.66 -6.18
C CYS A 55 -7.08 -1.98 -7.35
N ASN A 56 -7.32 -0.67 -7.55
CA ASN A 56 -6.64 0.15 -8.57
C ASN A 56 -5.12 0.24 -8.32
N CYS A 57 -4.68 -0.03 -7.09
CA CYS A 57 -3.27 -0.08 -6.74
C CYS A 57 -2.61 -1.45 -6.98
N CYS A 58 -3.38 -2.44 -7.43
CA CYS A 58 -2.92 -3.80 -7.59
C CYS A 58 -2.66 -4.11 -9.07
N ILE A 59 -1.64 -4.90 -9.34
CA ILE A 59 -1.33 -5.45 -10.65
C ILE A 59 -1.45 -6.97 -10.62
N ARG A 60 -1.74 -7.57 -11.77
CA ARG A 60 -1.64 -9.02 -11.91
C ARG A 60 -0.18 -9.46 -11.84
N GLU A 61 0.11 -10.41 -10.97
CA GLU A 61 1.39 -11.11 -10.92
C GLU A 61 1.18 -12.64 -10.99
N PRO A 62 2.15 -13.39 -11.52
CA PRO A 62 2.11 -14.85 -11.45
C PRO A 62 2.18 -15.30 -9.99
N ARG A 63 1.40 -16.31 -9.63
CA ARG A 63 1.52 -16.97 -8.31
C ARG A 63 2.88 -17.65 -8.22
N ARG A 64 3.48 -17.67 -7.02
CA ARG A 64 4.69 -18.46 -6.77
C ARG A 64 4.34 -19.95 -6.89
N PRO A 65 5.27 -20.84 -7.27
CA PRO A 65 4.97 -22.26 -7.41
C PRO A 65 4.29 -22.90 -6.18
N ASN A 66 4.65 -22.44 -4.97
CA ASN A 66 4.06 -22.92 -3.71
C ASN A 66 2.68 -22.32 -3.38
N GLU A 67 2.22 -21.33 -4.16
CA GLU A 67 0.92 -20.67 -4.01
C GLU A 67 -0.07 -21.09 -5.12
N VAL A 68 0.39 -21.88 -6.10
CA VAL A 68 -0.45 -22.40 -7.18
C VAL A 68 -1.31 -23.51 -6.59
N ILE A 69 -2.61 -23.28 -6.54
CA ILE A 69 -3.60 -24.25 -6.09
C ILE A 69 -4.62 -24.39 -7.22
N GLY A 70 -4.76 -25.61 -7.75
CA GLY A 70 -5.59 -25.87 -8.92
C GLY A 70 -5.13 -25.10 -10.16
N ASN A 71 -6.07 -24.41 -10.82
CA ASN A 71 -5.84 -23.71 -12.09
C ASN A 71 -5.49 -22.22 -11.93
N ALA A 72 -5.47 -21.70 -10.70
CA ALA A 72 -5.20 -20.30 -10.43
C ALA A 72 -3.69 -19.98 -10.57
N LYS A 73 -3.29 -19.55 -11.77
CA LYS A 73 -1.88 -19.23 -12.09
C LYS A 73 -1.47 -17.80 -11.69
N TYR A 74 -2.44 -16.94 -11.43
CA TYR A 74 -2.22 -15.52 -11.20
C TYR A 74 -2.88 -15.06 -9.90
N LYS A 75 -2.38 -13.94 -9.39
CA LYS A 75 -2.92 -13.21 -8.25
C LYS A 75 -2.79 -11.72 -8.48
N CYS A 76 -3.48 -10.94 -7.66
CA CYS A 76 -3.26 -9.51 -7.56
C CYS A 76 -2.21 -9.21 -6.48
N ALA A 77 -1.28 -8.32 -6.79
CA ALA A 77 -0.19 -7.91 -5.90
C ALA A 77 0.10 -6.41 -6.08
N MET A 78 0.75 -5.80 -5.09
CA MET A 78 1.19 -4.42 -5.22
C MET A 78 2.36 -4.34 -6.22
N PRO A 79 2.38 -3.38 -7.17
CA PRO A 79 3.51 -3.22 -8.07
C PRO A 79 4.79 -2.89 -7.30
N PRO A 80 5.97 -3.29 -7.83
CA PRO A 80 7.24 -2.96 -7.19
C PRO A 80 7.45 -1.44 -7.15
N GLN A 81 8.16 -0.94 -6.13
CA GLN A 81 8.34 0.50 -5.89
C GLN A 81 8.99 1.26 -7.07
N ASN A 82 9.76 0.55 -7.90
CA ASN A 82 10.41 1.11 -9.09
C ASN A 82 9.48 1.19 -10.32
N ASP A 83 8.27 0.63 -10.27
CA ASP A 83 7.30 0.72 -11.36
C ASP A 83 6.76 2.15 -11.46
N ARG A 84 6.70 2.69 -12.69
CA ARG A 84 6.12 4.01 -12.96
C ARG A 84 4.67 4.10 -12.46
N ARG A 85 3.91 3.01 -12.58
CA ARG A 85 2.50 2.93 -12.18
C ARG A 85 2.33 3.27 -10.71
N PHE A 86 3.18 2.70 -9.84
CA PHE A 86 3.17 2.96 -8.39
C PHE A 86 3.29 4.46 -8.08
N ARG A 87 4.19 5.17 -8.77
CA ARG A 87 4.41 6.61 -8.57
C ARG A 87 3.26 7.47 -9.11
N THR A 88 2.64 7.07 -10.22
CA THR A 88 1.56 7.84 -10.85
C THR A 88 0.21 7.67 -10.15
N SER A 89 -0.08 6.49 -9.60
CA SER A 89 -1.35 6.22 -8.90
C SER A 89 -1.35 6.72 -7.45
N GLY A 90 -0.19 7.09 -6.89
CA GLY A 90 -0.08 7.54 -5.51
C GLY A 90 -0.42 6.45 -4.50
N CYS A 91 -0.13 5.20 -4.87
CA CYS A 91 -0.29 4.04 -3.99
C CYS A 91 0.77 4.05 -2.88
N THR A 92 0.39 3.59 -1.71
CA THR A 92 1.26 3.45 -0.54
C THR A 92 1.45 1.97 -0.20
N SER A 93 2.52 1.63 0.53
CA SER A 93 2.76 0.25 0.97
C SER A 93 1.78 -0.24 2.04
N THR A 94 1.13 0.69 2.73
CA THR A 94 0.08 0.44 3.71
C THR A 94 -1.13 1.30 3.40
N CYS A 95 -2.31 0.77 3.66
CA CYS A 95 -3.58 1.46 3.49
C CYS A 95 -4.54 1.02 4.59
N THR A 96 -5.67 1.70 4.71
CA THR A 96 -6.67 1.39 5.74
C THR A 96 -7.85 0.64 5.16
N VAL A 97 -8.35 -0.31 5.96
CA VAL A 97 -9.59 -1.02 5.72
C VAL A 97 -10.54 -0.75 6.89
N VAL A 98 -11.84 -0.68 6.62
CA VAL A 98 -12.86 -0.35 7.62
C VAL A 98 -13.88 -1.47 7.66
N ASN A 99 -14.09 -2.05 8.85
CA ASN A 99 -15.03 -3.16 9.07
C ASN A 99 -14.79 -4.36 8.14
N ASP A 100 -13.52 -4.69 7.93
CA ASP A 100 -13.12 -5.74 7.03
C ASP A 100 -13.23 -7.13 7.69
N PRO A 101 -13.97 -8.09 7.11
CA PRO A 101 -14.15 -9.41 7.71
C PRO A 101 -12.90 -10.31 7.61
N ILE A 102 -11.95 -9.99 6.72
CA ILE A 102 -10.70 -10.74 6.58
C ILE A 102 -9.65 -10.23 7.58
N PHE A 103 -9.63 -8.91 7.83
CA PHE A 103 -8.64 -8.26 8.70
C PHE A 103 -9.25 -7.56 9.92
N GLU A 104 -10.05 -8.29 10.70
CA GLU A 104 -10.76 -7.73 11.87
C GLU A 104 -9.85 -7.07 12.91
N SER A 105 -8.63 -7.60 13.07
CA SER A 105 -7.68 -7.18 14.10
C SER A 105 -6.90 -5.90 13.75
N SER A 106 -6.95 -5.44 12.50
CA SER A 106 -6.04 -4.41 11.98
C SER A 106 -6.74 -3.42 11.06
N ALA A 107 -6.90 -2.17 11.51
CA ALA A 107 -7.43 -1.09 10.67
C ALA A 107 -6.47 -0.65 9.55
N THR A 108 -5.17 -0.87 9.74
CA THR A 108 -4.13 -0.62 8.74
C THR A 108 -3.55 -1.95 8.28
N VAL A 109 -3.49 -2.15 6.97
CA VAL A 109 -2.98 -3.37 6.35
C VAL A 109 -1.92 -3.05 5.32
N GLU A 110 -1.03 -4.01 5.07
CA GLU A 110 -0.10 -3.92 3.95
C GLU A 110 -0.90 -4.03 2.64
N THR A 111 -0.70 -3.08 1.71
CA THR A 111 -1.42 -3.02 0.44
C THR A 111 -1.24 -4.30 -0.37
N ASN A 112 -0.07 -4.93 -0.29
CA ASN A 112 0.17 -6.20 -0.97
C ASN A 112 -0.71 -7.33 -0.40
N ARG A 113 -0.94 -7.35 0.92
CA ARG A 113 -1.84 -8.30 1.58
C ARG A 113 -3.29 -8.02 1.18
N PHE A 114 -3.70 -6.75 1.17
CA PHE A 114 -5.02 -6.35 0.66
C PHE A 114 -5.25 -6.81 -0.79
N CYS A 115 -4.29 -6.55 -1.69
CA CYS A 115 -4.38 -6.95 -3.09
C CYS A 115 -4.59 -8.45 -3.25
N PHE A 116 -3.97 -9.27 -2.41
CA PHE A 116 -4.12 -10.72 -2.47
C PHE A 116 -5.48 -11.22 -1.97
N TYR A 117 -6.03 -10.60 -0.93
CA TYR A 117 -7.24 -11.08 -0.25
C TYR A 117 -8.54 -10.39 -0.69
N HIS A 118 -8.48 -9.23 -1.36
CA HIS A 118 -9.68 -8.48 -1.77
C HIS A 118 -9.79 -8.29 -3.28
N CYS A 119 -8.74 -8.59 -4.04
CA CYS A 119 -8.73 -8.34 -5.48
C CYS A 119 -8.46 -9.62 -6.26
N GLN A 120 -9.19 -9.79 -7.37
CA GLN A 120 -8.96 -10.84 -8.34
C GLN A 120 -8.61 -10.24 -9.70
N PRO A 121 -7.75 -10.90 -10.49
CA PRO A 121 -7.52 -10.48 -11.86
C PRO A 121 -8.81 -10.69 -12.66
N THR A 122 -9.20 -9.71 -13.47
CA THR A 122 -10.38 -9.76 -14.35
C THR A 122 -10.35 -10.91 -15.36
N SER A 123 -9.15 -11.42 -15.67
CA SER A 123 -8.98 -12.55 -16.57
C SER A 123 -7.75 -13.38 -16.19
N GLY A 124 -7.88 -14.70 -16.37
CA GLY A 124 -6.80 -15.67 -16.24
C GLY A 124 -5.64 -15.39 -17.22
N GLY A 125 -5.90 -14.60 -18.27
CA GLY A 125 -4.94 -14.01 -19.21
C GLY A 125 -3.89 -14.95 -19.81
N ALA A 126 -3.09 -14.43 -20.72
CA ALA A 126 -2.04 -15.22 -21.35
C ALA A 126 -0.78 -15.22 -20.48
N THR A 127 -0.03 -16.32 -20.56
CA THR A 127 1.29 -16.47 -19.93
C THR A 127 2.40 -15.80 -20.70
N SER A 128 2.20 -15.49 -21.98
CA SER A 128 3.15 -14.80 -22.83
C SER A 128 2.46 -13.80 -23.76
N PRO A 129 3.19 -12.79 -24.27
CA PRO A 129 2.68 -11.89 -25.31
C PRO A 129 2.23 -12.63 -26.57
N GLU A 130 2.92 -13.72 -26.93
CA GLU A 130 2.55 -14.55 -28.08
C GLU A 130 1.23 -15.29 -27.85
N ALA A 131 1.06 -15.92 -26.68
CA ALA A 131 -0.20 -16.56 -26.31
C ALA A 131 -1.35 -15.54 -26.20
N ALA A 132 -1.06 -14.32 -25.74
CA ALA A 132 -2.00 -13.20 -25.73
C ALA A 132 -2.44 -12.82 -27.14
N ALA A 133 -1.48 -12.68 -28.06
CA ALA A 133 -1.74 -12.34 -29.45
C ALA A 133 -2.57 -13.44 -30.14
N LEU A 134 -2.21 -14.71 -29.96
CA LEU A 134 -2.94 -15.84 -30.52
C LEU A 134 -4.37 -15.94 -29.95
N ALA A 135 -4.53 -15.80 -28.63
CA ALA A 135 -5.85 -15.80 -28.00
C ALA A 135 -6.71 -14.62 -28.45
N SER A 136 -6.10 -13.46 -28.70
CA SER A 136 -6.81 -12.27 -29.20
C SER A 136 -7.21 -12.39 -30.67
N GLN A 137 -6.64 -13.33 -31.43
CA GLN A 137 -7.03 -13.65 -32.80
C GLN A 137 -8.20 -14.65 -32.88
N GLN A 138 -8.61 -15.26 -31.77
CA GLN A 138 -9.71 -16.24 -31.76
C GLN A 138 -11.08 -15.53 -31.82
N GLN A 139 -12.09 -16.18 -32.41
CA GLN A 139 -13.44 -15.62 -32.50
C GLN A 139 -14.05 -15.30 -31.12
N THR A 140 -13.69 -16.07 -30.09
CA THR A 140 -14.08 -15.85 -28.69
C THR A 140 -13.54 -14.53 -28.12
N ALA A 141 -12.46 -13.99 -28.68
CA ALA A 141 -11.94 -12.68 -28.28
C ALA A 141 -12.93 -11.55 -28.57
N LEU A 142 -13.83 -11.70 -29.55
CA LEU A 142 -14.88 -10.72 -29.82
C LEU A 142 -15.90 -10.61 -28.68
N LEU A 143 -16.09 -11.68 -27.91
CA LEU A 143 -17.00 -11.71 -26.77
C LEU A 143 -16.29 -11.32 -25.47
N ASN A 144 -15.03 -11.73 -25.31
CA ASN A 144 -14.31 -11.65 -24.04
C ASN A 144 -13.20 -10.58 -24.02
N GLY A 145 -13.00 -9.83 -25.11
CA GLY A 145 -11.97 -8.80 -25.25
C GLY A 145 -10.55 -9.34 -25.53
N GLY A 146 -10.40 -10.65 -25.76
CA GLY A 146 -9.11 -11.30 -25.98
C GLY A 146 -8.38 -11.66 -24.70
N SER A 147 -7.07 -11.83 -24.78
CA SER A 147 -6.23 -12.18 -23.64
C SER A 147 -5.08 -11.20 -23.52
N LEU A 148 -5.14 -10.35 -22.50
CA LEU A 148 -4.10 -9.35 -22.26
C LEU A 148 -3.00 -9.93 -21.37
N VAL A 149 -1.76 -9.52 -21.63
CA VAL A 149 -0.62 -9.84 -20.75
C VAL A 149 -0.77 -9.13 -19.41
N ASN A 150 -1.41 -7.97 -19.41
CA ASN A 150 -1.77 -7.23 -18.21
C ASN A 150 -3.29 -7.25 -18.09
N SER A 151 -3.82 -7.93 -17.08
CA SER A 151 -5.22 -7.78 -16.72
C SER A 151 -5.34 -6.88 -15.49
N GLU A 152 -6.46 -6.17 -15.42
CA GLU A 152 -6.77 -5.31 -14.29
C GLU A 152 -7.21 -6.15 -13.10
N CYS A 153 -6.87 -5.68 -11.90
CA CYS A 153 -7.31 -6.24 -10.64
C CYS A 153 -8.59 -5.54 -10.20
N VAL A 154 -9.65 -6.31 -10.00
CA VAL A 154 -10.95 -5.82 -9.54
C VAL A 154 -11.28 -6.40 -8.18
N SER A 155 -12.10 -5.68 -7.41
CA SER A 155 -12.60 -6.17 -6.13
C SER A 155 -13.35 -7.48 -6.30
N MET A 156 -13.07 -8.44 -5.43
CA MET A 156 -13.78 -9.71 -5.39
C MET A 156 -15.22 -9.52 -4.95
N GLY A 157 -16.11 -10.36 -5.47
CA GLY A 157 -17.50 -10.43 -5.00
C GLY A 157 -17.59 -10.96 -3.55
N PRO A 158 -18.68 -10.66 -2.83
CA PRO A 158 -18.85 -11.07 -1.44
C PRO A 158 -18.73 -12.59 -1.24
N ASP A 159 -19.27 -13.40 -2.16
CA ASP A 159 -19.23 -14.86 -2.10
C ASP A 159 -17.80 -15.45 -2.12
N MET A 160 -16.85 -14.70 -2.69
CA MET A 160 -15.43 -15.08 -2.74
C MET A 160 -14.68 -14.57 -1.52
N ILE A 161 -15.09 -13.43 -0.97
CA ILE A 161 -14.54 -12.88 0.28
C ILE A 161 -14.77 -13.85 1.43
N ASP A 162 -15.94 -14.48 1.52
CA ASP A 162 -16.25 -15.45 2.58
C ASP A 162 -15.30 -16.66 2.59
N GLN A 163 -14.78 -17.06 1.42
CA GLN A 163 -13.80 -18.14 1.30
C GLN A 163 -12.39 -17.70 1.72
N ALA A 164 -12.14 -16.40 1.77
CA ALA A 164 -10.88 -15.80 2.17
C ALA A 164 -10.81 -15.52 3.68
N ILE A 165 -11.94 -15.62 4.40
CA ILE A 165 -12.00 -15.48 5.86
C ILE A 165 -11.33 -16.69 6.50
N SER A 166 -10.15 -16.46 7.07
CA SER A 166 -9.47 -17.48 7.86
C SER A 166 -10.06 -17.55 9.27
N HIS A 167 -10.08 -18.75 9.86
CA HIS A 167 -10.50 -18.94 11.25
C HIS A 167 -9.58 -18.17 12.24
N ASP A 168 -8.35 -17.81 11.83
CA ASP A 168 -7.44 -17.01 12.66
C ASP A 168 -7.62 -15.49 12.50
N HIS A 169 -8.55 -15.05 11.63
CA HIS A 169 -8.83 -13.65 11.29
C HIS A 169 -7.57 -12.82 10.94
N ASN A 170 -6.50 -13.47 10.47
CA ASN A 170 -5.24 -12.81 10.12
C ASN A 170 -4.95 -12.83 8.62
N GLY A 171 -5.87 -13.38 7.81
CA GLY A 171 -5.70 -13.51 6.36
C GLY A 171 -4.38 -14.19 6.03
N ARG A 172 -4.19 -15.44 6.50
CA ARG A 172 -3.00 -16.25 6.19
C ARG A 172 -3.29 -17.45 5.30
N ASP A 173 -4.54 -17.65 4.89
CA ASP A 173 -4.88 -18.80 4.07
C ASP A 173 -4.28 -18.68 2.67
N ALA A 174 -3.43 -19.66 2.33
CA ALA A 174 -2.90 -19.83 0.98
C ALA A 174 -4.00 -20.18 -0.04
N LEU A 175 -5.16 -20.64 0.46
CA LEU A 175 -6.33 -21.05 -0.31
C LEU A 175 -7.23 -19.88 -0.75
N ALA A 176 -6.80 -18.63 -0.56
CA ALA A 176 -7.51 -17.44 -1.02
C ALA A 176 -7.97 -17.59 -2.50
N PRO A 177 -9.14 -17.03 -2.83
CA PRO A 177 -10.13 -17.68 -3.68
C PRO A 177 -9.57 -18.13 -5.02
N LEU A 178 -9.86 -19.38 -5.36
CA LEU A 178 -9.50 -19.95 -6.65
C LEU A 178 -10.57 -19.52 -7.64
N ASP A 179 -10.16 -18.81 -8.70
CA ASP A 179 -11.03 -18.50 -9.85
C ASP A 179 -11.77 -19.78 -10.26
N ARG A 180 -13.11 -19.71 -10.28
CA ARG A 180 -13.97 -20.80 -10.78
C ARG A 180 -13.92 -20.91 -12.29
#